data_AF-A0A9R1D633-F1
#
_entry.id   AF-A0A9R1D633-F1
#
_cell.length_a   1.000
_cell.length_b   1.000
_cell.length_c   1.000
_cell.angle_alpha   90.00
_cell.angle_beta   90.00
_cell.angle_gamma   90.00
#
_symmetry.space_group_name_H-M   'P 1'
#
loop_
_entity.id
_entity.type
_entity.pdbx_description
1 polymer ?
#
loop_
_entity_poly.entity_id
_entity_poly.type
_entity_poly.pdbx_seq_one_letter_code
_entity_poly.pdbx_strand_id
1 'polypeptide(L)'
;MSADWKAAIRNDRAAKDEHFRTDPHSPIPSDERDGFDGLAYYRINGSHRFELDVDEYDDKEPVTVGTSTGGEKAYGGNDADH
;
A
#
# COMPACT_ATOMS: atom_id res chain seq x y z
N MET A 1 -19.41 10.73 -13.23
CA MET A 1 -18.03 11.01 -13.66
C MET A 1 -17.16 9.98 -12.94
N SER A 2 -16.63 8.95 -13.59
CA SER A 2 -15.59 8.16 -12.94
C SER A 2 -14.44 9.12 -12.67
N ALA A 3 -14.00 9.30 -11.43
CA ALA A 3 -12.73 9.98 -11.17
C ALA A 3 -11.68 9.40 -12.12
N ASP A 4 -10.81 10.22 -12.73
CA ASP A 4 -9.74 9.70 -13.58
C ASP A 4 -8.80 8.86 -12.69
N TRP A 5 -9.06 7.56 -12.62
CA TRP A 5 -8.34 6.64 -11.76
C TRP A 5 -6.86 6.57 -12.11
N LYS A 6 -6.50 6.89 -13.37
CA LYS A 6 -5.09 6.99 -13.76
C LYS A 6 -4.45 8.23 -13.15
N ALA A 7 -5.18 9.34 -13.04
CA ALA A 7 -4.71 10.53 -12.33
C ALA A 7 -4.57 10.26 -10.82
N ALA A 8 -5.53 9.56 -10.21
CA ALA A 8 -5.43 9.13 -8.82
C ALA A 8 -4.15 8.31 -8.58
N ILE A 9 -3.89 7.28 -9.41
CA ILE A 9 -2.64 6.50 -9.31
C ILE A 9 -1.39 7.38 -9.46
N ARG A 10 -1.38 8.35 -10.38
CA ARG A 10 -0.22 9.26 -10.54
C ARG A 10 -0.01 10.12 -9.29
N ASN A 11 -1.08 10.61 -8.67
CA ASN A 11 -1.00 11.40 -7.45
C ASN A 11 -0.51 10.56 -6.27
N ASP A 12 -1.02 9.33 -6.12
CA ASP A 12 -0.58 8.42 -5.06
C ASP A 12 0.90 8.04 -5.20
N ARG A 13 1.38 7.86 -6.44
CA ARG A 13 2.81 7.64 -6.72
C ARG A 13 3.65 8.84 -6.30
N ALA A 14 3.26 10.05 -6.71
CA ALA A 14 3.98 11.26 -6.34
C ALA A 14 4.01 11.47 -4.81
N ALA A 15 2.89 11.25 -4.12
CA ALA A 15 2.82 11.32 -2.66
C ALA A 15 3.71 10.28 -1.98
N LYS A 16 3.78 9.06 -2.53
CA LYS A 16 4.62 7.99 -2.00
C LYS A 16 6.11 8.26 -2.24
N ASP A 17 6.49 8.74 -3.41
CA ASP A 17 7.87 9.16 -3.70
C ASP A 17 8.29 10.30 -2.76
N GLU A 18 7.41 11.26 -2.51
CA GLU A 18 7.69 12.35 -1.57
C GLU A 18 7.87 11.84 -0.14
N HIS A 19 6.96 10.96 0.34
CA HIS A 19 7.11 10.35 1.66
C HIS A 19 8.45 9.63 1.80
N PHE A 20 8.87 8.85 0.80
CA PHE A 20 10.15 8.13 0.86
C PHE A 20 11.36 9.07 0.84
N ARG A 21 11.24 10.22 0.16
CA ARG A 21 12.31 11.22 0.06
C ARG A 21 12.47 12.05 1.34
N THR A 22 11.37 12.52 1.92
CA THR A 22 11.43 13.61 2.91
C THR A 22 10.90 13.25 4.29
N ASP A 23 10.05 12.23 4.43
CA ASP A 23 9.38 11.95 5.70
C ASP A 23 10.37 11.39 6.74
N PRO A 24 10.39 11.89 7.99
CA PRO A 24 11.24 11.34 9.05
C PRO A 24 11.05 9.83 9.28
N HIS A 25 9.84 9.31 9.07
CA HIS A 25 9.51 7.90 9.17
C HIS A 25 9.73 7.10 7.89
N SER A 26 10.31 7.71 6.85
CA SER A 26 10.68 6.99 5.63
C SER A 26 11.62 5.83 5.95
N PRO A 27 11.40 4.66 5.31
CA PRO A 27 12.27 3.51 5.47
C PRO A 27 13.65 3.68 4.80
N ILE A 28 13.85 4.71 3.97
CA ILE A 28 15.16 4.99 3.36
C ILE A 28 16.06 5.67 4.42
N PRO A 29 17.28 5.16 4.66
CA PRO A 29 18.25 5.79 5.54
C PRO A 29 18.52 7.25 5.14
N SER A 30 18.63 8.16 6.11
CA SER A 30 18.73 9.60 5.84
C SER A 30 19.87 9.99 4.91
N ASP A 31 21.00 9.28 5.01
CA ASP A 31 22.20 9.45 4.20
C ASP A 31 22.04 8.95 2.74
N GLU A 32 21.06 8.10 2.48
CA GLU A 32 20.73 7.61 1.14
C GLU A 32 19.60 8.42 0.46
N ARG A 33 18.86 9.24 1.22
CA ARG A 33 17.69 10.01 0.71
C ARG A 33 18.05 11.03 -0.37
N ASP A 34 19.23 11.65 -0.29
CA ASP A 34 19.68 12.64 -1.27
C ASP A 34 19.86 12.03 -2.68
N GLY A 35 20.12 10.72 -2.76
CA GLY A 35 20.22 9.97 -4.03
C GLY A 35 18.91 9.33 -4.49
N PHE A 36 17.78 9.59 -3.81
CA PHE A 36 16.52 8.91 -4.10
C PHE A 36 15.70 9.59 -5.22
N ASP A 37 15.72 8.95 -6.40
CA ASP A 37 15.04 9.43 -7.61
C ASP A 37 13.58 8.95 -7.78
N GLY A 38 13.04 8.21 -6.79
CA GLY A 38 11.68 7.67 -6.83
C GLY A 38 11.63 6.14 -6.90
N LEU A 39 10.45 5.58 -6.65
CA LEU A 39 10.23 4.13 -6.66
C LEU A 39 10.08 3.59 -8.09
N ALA A 40 10.46 2.33 -8.28
CA ALA A 40 10.19 1.61 -9.51
C ALA A 40 8.71 1.20 -9.60
N TYR A 41 7.94 1.85 -10.48
CA TYR A 41 6.52 1.53 -10.68
C TYR A 41 6.27 0.75 -11.97
N TYR A 42 5.36 -0.21 -11.90
CA TYR A 42 4.76 -0.79 -13.10
C TYR A 42 3.99 0.25 -13.91
N ARG A 43 3.86 0.04 -15.22
CA ARG A 43 3.04 0.88 -16.09
C ARG A 43 1.57 0.80 -15.65
N ILE A 44 0.86 1.93 -15.69
CA ILE A 44 -0.58 1.95 -15.44
C ILE A 44 -1.27 1.17 -16.55
N ASN A 45 -1.74 -0.03 -16.24
CA ASN A 45 -2.36 -0.93 -17.21
C ASN A 45 -3.78 -1.28 -16.76
N GLY A 46 -4.77 -0.87 -17.54
CA GLY A 46 -6.19 -1.16 -17.27
C GLY A 46 -6.53 -2.65 -17.34
N SER A 47 -5.74 -3.48 -18.02
CA SER A 47 -5.97 -4.93 -18.06
C SER A 47 -5.74 -5.62 -16.73
N HIS A 48 -5.12 -4.94 -15.76
CA HIS A 48 -4.90 -5.42 -14.40
C HIS A 48 -5.82 -4.71 -13.39
N ARG A 49 -6.80 -3.94 -13.86
CA ARG A 49 -7.83 -3.32 -13.02
C ARG A 49 -9.11 -4.14 -13.16
N PHE A 50 -9.44 -4.87 -12.11
CA PHE A 50 -10.65 -5.69 -12.04
C PHE A 50 -11.69 -5.01 -11.15
N GLU A 51 -12.95 -5.15 -11.50
CA GLU A 51 -14.08 -4.84 -10.63
C GLU A 51 -14.65 -6.20 -10.20
N LEU A 52 -14.63 -6.45 -8.90
CA LEU A 52 -15.01 -7.72 -8.29
C LEU A 52 -16.02 -7.43 -7.19
N ASP A 53 -16.99 -8.32 -7.05
CA ASP A 53 -17.92 -8.28 -5.91
C ASP A 53 -17.17 -8.71 -4.64
N VAL A 54 -17.45 -8.01 -3.54
CA VAL A 54 -16.92 -8.37 -2.22
C VAL A 54 -17.83 -9.44 -1.64
N ASP A 55 -17.28 -10.63 -1.42
CA ASP A 55 -17.95 -11.71 -0.68
C ASP A 55 -17.42 -11.69 0.76
N GLU A 56 -18.26 -11.23 1.69
CA GLU A 56 -17.90 -11.17 3.10
C GLU A 56 -18.18 -12.49 3.80
N TYR A 57 -17.19 -12.98 4.54
CA TYR A 57 -17.36 -14.15 5.40
C TYR A 57 -18.17 -13.78 6.64
N ASP A 58 -19.20 -14.57 6.95
CA ASP A 58 -20.01 -14.45 8.16
C ASP A 58 -19.18 -14.64 9.44
N ASP A 59 -18.11 -15.44 9.34
CA ASP A 59 -17.15 -15.66 10.42
C ASP A 59 -15.74 -15.30 9.95
N LYS A 60 -15.16 -14.27 10.59
CA LYS A 60 -13.86 -13.69 10.23
C LYS A 60 -12.83 -14.19 11.24
N GLU A 61 -12.28 -15.37 10.99
CA GLU A 61 -11.16 -15.89 11.79
C GLU A 61 -9.86 -15.11 11.49
N PRO A 62 -9.04 -14.78 12.51
CA PRO A 62 -7.79 -14.06 12.30
C PRO A 62 -6.78 -14.93 11.55
N VAL A 63 -6.12 -14.34 10.57
CA VAL A 63 -5.02 -14.94 9.83
C VAL A 63 -3.70 -14.32 10.28
N THR A 64 -2.76 -15.17 10.71
CA THR A 64 -1.42 -14.75 11.11
C THR A 64 -0.49 -14.69 9.92
N VAL A 65 0.18 -13.55 9.74
CA VAL A 65 1.16 -13.32 8.68
C VAL A 65 2.51 -13.00 9.31
N GLY A 66 3.55 -13.71 8.88
CA GLY A 66 4.93 -13.43 9.27
C GLY A 66 5.41 -12.06 8.75
N THR A 67 6.13 -11.32 9.58
CA THR A 67 6.69 -10.01 9.22
C THR A 67 8.17 -10.14 8.86
N SER A 68 8.67 -9.21 8.03
CA SER A 68 10.09 -9.15 7.67
C SER A 68 11.01 -8.79 8.85
N THR A 69 10.46 -8.37 9.99
CA THR A 69 11.20 -8.13 11.23
C THR A 69 11.29 -9.36 12.13
N GLY A 70 10.89 -10.54 11.64
CA GLY A 70 10.93 -11.82 12.37
C GLY A 70 9.80 -12.01 13.39
N GLY A 71 8.78 -11.15 13.35
CA GLY A 71 7.57 -11.29 14.16
C GLY A 71 6.41 -11.87 13.37
N GLU A 72 5.24 -11.94 13.99
CA GLU A 72 3.99 -12.33 13.36
C GLU A 72 2.93 -11.26 13.67
N LYS A 73 1.99 -11.06 12.74
CA LYS A 73 0.85 -10.16 12.94
C LYS A 73 -0.44 -10.83 12.51
N ALA A 74 -1.42 -10.83 13.39
CA ALA A 74 -2.77 -11.28 13.10
C ALA A 74 -3.56 -10.17 12.39
N TYR A 75 -4.31 -10.54 11.35
CA TYR A 75 -5.21 -9.68 10.59
C TYR A 75 -6.57 -10.37 10.47
N GLY A 76 -7.67 -9.61 10.51
CA GLY A 76 -9.01 -10.19 10.62
C GLY A 76 -9.38 -10.53 12.08
N GLY A 77 -10.54 -11.12 12.29
CA GLY A 77 -11.17 -11.24 13.62
C GLY A 77 -12.44 -10.39 13.72
N ASN A 78 -13.48 -10.90 14.38
CA ASN A 78 -14.70 -10.15 14.71
C ASN A 78 -14.49 -9.01 15.73
N ASP A 79 -13.25 -8.71 16.13
CA ASP A 79 -12.90 -7.64 17.07
C ASP A 79 -12.44 -6.33 16.39
N ALA A 80 -12.66 -6.19 15.07
CA ALA A 80 -12.37 -4.95 14.34
C ALA A 80 -13.56 -3.95 14.34
N ASP A 81 -14.19 -3.74 15.49
CA ASP A 81 -14.96 -2.53 15.77
C ASP A 81 -14.01 -1.52 16.42
N HIS A 82 -13.37 -0.66 15.62
CA HIS A 82 -12.72 0.58 16.08
C HIS A 82 -12.95 1.70 15.07
#